data_AF-A0A4R1YTQ0-F1
#
_entry.id   AF-A0A4R1YTQ0-F1
#
_cell.length_a   1.000
_cell.length_b   1.000
_cell.length_c   1.000
_cell.angle_alpha   90.00
_cell.angle_beta   90.00
_cell.angle_gamma   90.00
#
_symmetry.space_group_name_H-M   'P 1'
#
loop_
_entity.id
_entity.type
_entity.pdbx_description
1 polymer ?
#
loop_
_entity_poly.entity_id
_entity_poly.type
_entity_poly.pdbx_seq_one_letter_code
_entity_poly.pdbx_strand_id
1 'polypeptide(L)'
;MTILLVFAGWAAGPIVVYAALSHGLRRALPEFLALIGGYSVFVWLTWAALVRGAGGPVAPMSVIGPWAGVAVLSGLLYALGAWIGRDR
;
A
#
# COMPACT_ATOMS: atom_id res chain seq x y z
N MET A 1 20.40 -5.23 1.87
CA MET A 1 19.31 -5.41 0.89
C MET A 1 17.95 -4.98 1.46
N THR A 2 17.48 -5.53 2.59
CA THR A 2 16.15 -5.28 3.18
C THR A 2 15.81 -3.81 3.39
N ILE A 3 16.80 -2.98 3.72
CA ILE A 3 16.60 -1.54 3.95
C ILE A 3 16.10 -0.81 2.70
N LEU A 4 16.53 -1.22 1.50
CA LEU A 4 16.06 -0.64 0.25
C LEU A 4 14.59 -0.98 0.00
N LEU A 5 14.16 -2.17 0.39
CA LEU A 5 12.76 -2.60 0.30
C LEU A 5 11.88 -1.77 1.24
N VAL A 6 12.37 -1.44 2.45
CA VAL A 6 11.67 -0.54 3.37
C VAL A 6 11.43 0.82 2.72
N PHE A 7 12.49 1.46 2.21
CA PHE A 7 12.36 2.76 1.55
C PHE A 7 11.49 2.72 0.30
N ALA A 8 11.61 1.66 -0.51
CA ALA A 8 10.74 1.44 -1.65
C ALA A 8 9.27 1.32 -1.24
N GLY A 9 8.97 0.62 -0.13
CA GLY A 9 7.62 0.50 0.41
C GLY A 9 7.03 1.82 0.88
N TRP A 10 7.86 2.68 1.49
CA TRP A 10 7.45 4.03 1.89
C TRP A 10 7.21 4.93 0.67
N ALA A 11 8.09 4.88 -0.33
CA ALA A 11 7.94 5.65 -1.57
C ALA A 11 6.74 5.19 -2.42
N ALA A 12 6.40 3.90 -2.37
CA ALA A 12 5.26 3.35 -3.09
C ALA A 12 3.90 3.77 -2.49
N GLY A 13 3.84 4.12 -1.20
CA GLY A 13 2.58 4.46 -0.51
C GLY A 13 1.75 5.54 -1.22
N PRO A 14 2.29 6.73 -1.51
CA PRO A 14 1.57 7.79 -2.23
C PRO A 14 1.10 7.35 -3.63
N ILE A 15 1.88 6.51 -4.31
CA ILE A 15 1.56 6.01 -5.66
C ILE A 15 0.37 5.05 -5.58
N VAL A 16 0.36 4.13 -4.62
CA VAL A 16 -0.74 3.18 -4.39
C VAL A 16 -2.04 3.91 -4.07
N VAL A 17 -1.98 4.93 -3.22
CA VAL A 17 -3.12 5.77 -2.84
C VAL A 17 -3.69 6.52 -4.05
N TYR A 18 -2.83 7.16 -4.86
CA TYR A 18 -3.26 7.85 -6.07
C TYR A 18 -3.87 6.89 -7.11
N ALA A 19 -3.24 5.72 -7.29
CA ALA A 19 -3.77 4.70 -8.17
C ALA A 19 -5.11 4.17 -7.67
N ALA A 20 -5.33 3.98 -6.37
CA ALA A 20 -6.61 3.56 -5.81
C ALA A 20 -7.75 4.52 -6.18
N LEU A 21 -7.53 5.84 -6.07
CA LEU A 21 -8.48 6.86 -6.55
C LEU A 21 -8.79 6.69 -8.05
N SER A 22 -7.73 6.50 -8.84
CA SER A 22 -7.81 6.37 -10.30
C SER A 22 -8.54 5.10 -10.75
N HIS A 23 -8.42 4.01 -9.99
CA HIS A 23 -9.19 2.78 -10.19
C HIS A 23 -10.64 2.96 -9.75
N GLY A 24 -10.88 3.69 -8.65
CA GLY A 24 -12.21 4.05 -8.19
C GLY A 24 -13.01 4.79 -9.27
N LEU A 25 -12.41 5.82 -9.88
CA LEU A 25 -13.03 6.58 -10.99
C LEU A 25 -13.46 5.70 -12.17
N ARG A 26 -12.73 4.60 -12.40
CA ARG A 26 -13.01 3.61 -13.46
C ARG A 26 -13.86 2.43 -12.99
N ARG A 27 -14.22 2.36 -11.70
CA ARG A 27 -14.86 1.21 -11.04
C ARG A 27 -14.13 -0.12 -11.28
N ALA A 28 -12.81 -0.02 -11.39
CA ALA A 28 -11.88 -1.11 -11.67
C ALA A 28 -11.53 -1.84 -10.36
N LEU A 29 -12.50 -2.58 -9.80
CA LEU A 29 -12.34 -3.30 -8.53
C LEU A 29 -11.25 -4.38 -8.59
N PRO A 30 -11.17 -5.23 -9.63
CA PRO A 30 -10.12 -6.25 -9.72
C PRO A 30 -8.71 -5.66 -9.70
N GLU A 31 -8.49 -4.58 -10.42
CA GLU A 31 -7.20 -3.89 -10.52
C GLU A 31 -6.81 -3.20 -9.21
N PHE A 32 -7.78 -2.60 -8.52
CA PHE A 32 -7.58 -2.08 -7.18
C PHE A 32 -7.18 -3.18 -6.19
N LEU A 33 -7.87 -4.33 -6.21
CA LEU A 33 -7.55 -5.47 -5.34
C LEU A 33 -6.17 -6.06 -5.64
N ALA A 34 -5.82 -6.18 -6.91
CA ALA A 34 -4.49 -6.62 -7.33
C ALA A 34 -3.40 -5.66 -6.84
N LEU A 35 -3.63 -4.34 -6.96
CA LEU A 35 -2.70 -3.31 -6.50
C LEU A 35 -2.49 -3.38 -4.98
N ILE A 36 -3.56 -3.33 -4.19
CA ILE A 36 -3.45 -3.32 -2.72
C ILE A 36 -2.94 -4.66 -2.18
N GLY A 37 -3.32 -5.77 -2.84
CA GLY A 37 -2.82 -7.10 -2.54
C GLY A 37 -1.31 -7.19 -2.78
N GLY A 38 -0.84 -6.77 -3.95
CA GLY A 38 0.59 -6.76 -4.29
C GLY A 38 1.40 -5.88 -3.34
N TYR A 39 0.92 -4.68 -3.05
CA TYR A 39 1.54 -3.78 -2.06
C TYR A 39 1.60 -4.41 -0.66
N SER A 40 0.52 -5.06 -0.23
CA SER A 40 0.45 -5.71 1.08
C SER A 40 1.43 -6.88 1.16
N VAL A 41 1.47 -7.75 0.15
CA VAL A 41 2.44 -8.85 0.08
C VAL A 41 3.87 -8.32 0.17
N PHE A 42 4.19 -7.26 -0.58
CA PHE A 42 5.50 -6.61 -0.52
C PHE A 42 5.87 -6.14 0.89
N VAL A 43 4.95 -5.46 1.59
CA VAL A 43 5.16 -4.99 2.97
C VAL A 43 5.34 -6.17 3.92
N TRP A 44 4.49 -7.19 3.85
CA TRP A 44 4.56 -8.35 4.73
C TRP A 44 5.86 -9.15 4.56
N LEU A 45 6.33 -9.32 3.32
CA LEU A 45 7.63 -9.94 3.04
C LEU A 45 8.79 -9.09 3.60
N THR A 46 8.71 -7.76 3.46
CA THR A 46 9.70 -6.84 4.02
C THR A 46 9.71 -6.90 5.55
N TRP A 47 8.54 -6.92 6.18
CA TRP A 47 8.39 -7.10 7.62
C TRP A 47 8.98 -8.42 8.09
N ALA A 48 8.65 -9.54 7.43
CA ALA A 48 9.18 -10.86 7.78
C ALA A 48 10.71 -10.90 7.68
N ALA A 49 11.28 -10.24 6.66
CA ALA A 49 12.73 -10.10 6.52
C ALA A 49 13.35 -9.29 7.66
N LEU A 50 12.69 -8.21 8.14
CA LEU A 50 13.14 -7.42 9.29
C LEU A 50 13.08 -8.21 10.60
N VAL A 51 12.01 -8.98 10.83
CA VAL A 51 11.86 -9.83 12.03
C VAL A 51 12.94 -10.91 12.07
N ARG A 52 13.25 -11.54 10.93
CA ARG A 52 14.28 -12.58 10.83
C ARG A 52 15.70 -12.03 10.94
N GLY A 53 15.91 -10.76 10.58
CA GLY A 53 17.21 -10.07 10.64
C GLY A 53 17.44 -9.28 11.93
N ALA A 54 16.95 -9.77 13.08
CA ALA A 54 16.95 -9.05 14.36
C ALA A 54 18.31 -8.37 14.67
N GLY A 55 18.26 -7.06 15.00
CA GLY A 55 19.42 -6.21 15.28
C GLY A 55 19.74 -5.14 14.21
N GLY A 56 18.95 -5.06 13.14
CA GLY A 56 19.11 -4.04 12.10
C GLY A 56 18.61 -2.63 12.49
N PRO A 57 19.00 -1.59 11.74
CA PRO A 57 18.71 -0.18 12.05
C PRO A 57 17.24 0.24 11.87
N VAL A 58 16.39 -0.65 11.37
CA VAL A 58 14.96 -0.40 11.15
C VAL A 58 14.15 -1.39 11.95
N ALA A 59 13.27 -0.91 12.82
CA ALA A 59 12.38 -1.75 13.58
C ALA A 59 11.30 -2.35 12.65
N PRO A 60 10.91 -3.64 12.83
CA PRO A 60 9.85 -4.24 12.03
C PRO A 60 8.54 -3.44 12.05
N MET A 61 8.18 -2.80 13.17
CA MET A 61 6.95 -2.00 13.24
C MET A 61 6.96 -0.73 12.38
N SER A 62 8.13 -0.28 11.92
CA SER A 62 8.27 0.88 11.04
C SER A 62 7.71 0.64 9.63
N VAL A 63 7.38 -0.60 9.25
CA VAL A 63 6.68 -0.88 7.98
C VAL A 63 5.18 -1.13 8.15
N ILE A 64 4.73 -1.64 9.31
CA ILE A 64 3.32 -1.98 9.55
C ILE A 64 2.46 -0.72 9.73
N GLY A 65 2.94 0.26 10.51
CA GLY A 65 2.21 1.51 10.74
C GLY A 65 1.89 2.26 9.44
N PRO A 66 2.89 2.57 8.60
CA PRO A 66 2.67 3.22 7.31
C PRO A 66 1.77 2.41 6.37
N TRP A 67 1.93 1.08 6.34
CA TRP A 67 1.08 0.21 5.51
C TRP A 67 -0.40 0.30 5.89
N ALA A 68 -0.72 0.30 7.19
CA ALA A 68 -2.10 0.44 7.64
C ALA A 68 -2.71 1.77 7.17
N GLY A 69 -1.94 2.87 7.26
CA GLY A 69 -2.36 4.18 6.74
C GLY A 69 -2.61 4.16 5.24
N VAL A 70 -1.71 3.57 4.46
CA VAL A 70 -1.86 3.42 3.00
C VAL A 70 -3.07 2.56 2.65
N ALA A 71 -3.30 1.45 3.36
CA ALA A 71 -4.43 0.56 3.10
C ALA A 71 -5.78 1.25 3.36
N VAL A 72 -5.92 1.93 4.51
CA VAL A 72 -7.13 2.68 4.84
C VAL A 72 -7.37 3.80 3.84
N LEU A 73 -6.34 4.62 3.55
CA LEU A 73 -6.48 5.74 2.64
C LEU A 73 -6.80 5.29 1.20
N SER A 74 -6.20 4.19 0.74
CA SER A 74 -6.49 3.60 -0.57
C SER A 74 -7.94 3.12 -0.67
N GLY A 75 -8.47 2.46 0.35
CA GLY A 75 -9.87 2.05 0.39
C GLY A 75 -10.84 3.24 0.35
N LEU A 76 -10.56 4.28 1.14
CA LEU A 76 -11.36 5.51 1.15
C LEU A 76 -11.33 6.22 -0.21
N LEU A 77 -10.17 6.37 -0.83
CA LEU A 77 -10.03 7.03 -2.12
C LEU A 77 -10.62 6.21 -3.27
N TYR A 78 -10.52 4.88 -3.21
CA TYR A 78 -11.22 4.02 -4.17
C TYR A 78 -12.74 4.25 -4.08
N ALA A 79 -13.30 4.22 -2.88
CA ALA A 79 -14.73 4.46 -2.67
C ALA A 79 -15.14 5.86 -3.14
N LEU A 80 -14.35 6.88 -2.83
CA LEU A 80 -14.56 8.26 -3.30
C LEU A 80 -14.55 8.33 -4.83
N GLY A 81 -13.55 7.72 -5.48
CA GLY A 81 -13.48 7.67 -6.94
C GLY A 81 -14.69 6.97 -7.56
N ALA A 82 -15.12 5.85 -7.00
CA ALA A 82 -16.27 5.09 -7.50
C ALA A 82 -17.61 5.84 -7.30
N TRP A 83 -17.69 6.66 -6.26
CA TRP A 83 -18.83 7.55 -6.01
C TRP A 83 -18.87 8.71 -7.00
N ILE A 84 -17.75 9.43 -7.20
CA ILE A 84 -17.66 10.55 -8.16
C ILE A 84 -17.86 10.06 -9.60
N GLY A 85 -17.29 8.90 -9.96
CA GLY A 85 -17.43 8.31 -11.28
C GLY A 85 -18.83 7.76 -11.59
N ARG A 86 -19.76 7.76 -10.62
CA ARG A 86 -21.17 7.39 -10.83
C ARG A 86 -21.98 8.51 -11.48
N ASP A 87 -21.58 9.75 -11.25
CA ASP A 87 -22.35 10.95 -11.61
C ASP A 87 -21.84 11.59 -12.93
N ARG A 88 -20.96 10.89 -13.66
CA ARG A 88 -20.54 11.19 -15.04
C ARG A 88 -21.01 10.08 -15.98
#